data_AF-A0A090TRG9-F1
#
_entry.id   AF-A0A090TRG9-F1
#
_cell.length_a   1.000
_cell.length_b   1.000
_cell.length_c   1.000
_cell.angle_alpha   90.00
_cell.angle_beta   90.00
_cell.angle_gamma   90.00
#
_symmetry.space_group_name_H-M   'P 1'
#
loop_
_entity.id
_entity.type
_entity.pdbx_description
1 polymer ?
#
loop_
_entity_poly.entity_id
_entity_poly.type
_entity_poly.pdbx_seq_one_letter_code
_entity_poly.pdbx_strand_id
1 'polypeptide(L)'
;MADQLHIEPLASPIASVESTLVDAVNLALHHEMGRDKRVVLLGEDVGDNGGVFRATVGLKERFGLKRVIDTPLAEALIGGVAVGMATQGLRPIAEFQFQGFVFPAMEHIICHAARMRNRTRGRLSCQ
;
A
#
# COMPACT_ATOMS: atom_id res chain seq x y z
N MET A 1 21.04 -20.92 45.97
CA MET A 1 20.78 -21.30 44.57
C MET A 1 19.76 -20.35 44.00
N ALA A 2 20.23 -19.25 43.41
CA ALA A 2 19.40 -18.37 42.59
C ALA A 2 19.75 -18.69 41.14
N ASP A 3 18.78 -19.24 40.43
CA ASP A 3 18.91 -19.67 39.05
C ASP A 3 18.92 -18.43 38.15
N GLN A 4 20.05 -18.19 37.48
CA GLN A 4 20.20 -17.10 36.51
C GLN A 4 19.41 -17.48 35.26
N LEU A 5 18.22 -16.90 35.08
CA LEU A 5 17.50 -16.94 33.81
C LEU A 5 18.36 -16.25 32.74
N HIS A 6 19.09 -17.06 31.97
CA HIS A 6 19.70 -16.64 30.71
C HIS A 6 18.57 -16.36 29.71
N ILE A 7 18.20 -15.08 29.55
CA ILE A 7 17.37 -14.63 28.44
C ILE A 7 18.30 -14.43 27.24
N GLU A 8 18.32 -15.40 26.33
CA GLU A 8 18.94 -15.25 25.01
C GLU A 8 18.29 -14.07 24.26
N PRO A 9 19.06 -13.20 23.58
CA PRO A 9 18.48 -12.07 22.85
C PRO A 9 17.58 -12.58 21.72
N LEU A 10 16.32 -12.14 21.73
CA LEU A 10 15.39 -12.44 20.64
C LEU A 10 15.84 -11.68 19.38
N ALA A 11 16.41 -12.41 18.43
CA ALA A 11 16.86 -11.99 17.11
C ALA A 11 18.20 -11.22 17.01
N SER A 12 19.04 -11.69 16.08
CA SER A 12 20.22 -10.99 15.56
C SER A 12 19.86 -9.54 15.19
N PRO A 13 20.77 -8.56 15.41
CA PRO A 13 20.55 -7.21 14.91
C PRO A 13 20.31 -7.31 13.40
N ILE A 14 19.13 -6.90 12.95
CA ILE A 14 18.91 -6.63 11.54
C ILE A 14 19.89 -5.50 11.23
N ALA A 15 20.83 -5.70 10.30
CA ALA A 15 21.72 -4.63 9.87
C ALA A 15 20.85 -3.46 9.40
N SER A 16 20.73 -2.43 10.24
CA SER A 16 19.89 -1.27 9.97
C SER A 16 20.69 -0.33 9.08
N VAL A 17 20.35 -0.31 7.80
CA VAL A 17 20.87 0.70 6.87
C VAL A 17 20.20 2.02 7.19
N GLU A 18 21.00 3.05 7.46
CA GLU A 18 20.50 4.41 7.64
C GLU A 18 19.73 4.83 6.37
N SER A 19 18.46 5.16 6.55
CA SER A 19 17.52 5.43 5.46
C SER A 19 16.51 6.49 5.89
N THR A 20 16.05 7.29 4.94
CA THR A 20 14.97 8.25 5.21
C THR A 20 13.63 7.52 5.31
N LEU A 21 12.60 8.17 5.84
CA LEU A 21 11.25 7.62 5.86
C LEU A 21 10.76 7.28 4.44
N VAL A 22 11.07 8.14 3.46
CA VAL A 22 10.69 7.93 2.06
C VAL A 22 11.36 6.68 1.50
N ASP A 23 12.66 6.48 1.79
CA ASP A 23 13.39 5.28 1.38
C ASP A 23 12.79 4.02 1.99
N ALA A 24 12.39 4.07 3.27
CA ALA A 24 11.76 2.94 3.95
C ALA A 24 10.39 2.58 3.35
N VAL A 25 9.57 3.59 2.99
CA VAL A 25 8.29 3.38 2.29
C VAL A 25 8.53 2.75 0.91
N ASN A 26 9.46 3.31 0.14
CA ASN A 26 9.81 2.79 -1.18
C ASN A 26 10.33 1.34 -1.11
N LEU A 27 11.19 1.03 -0.13
CA LEU A 27 11.71 -0.30 0.12
C LEU A 27 10.58 -1.29 0.46
N ALA A 28 9.63 -0.89 1.31
CA ALA A 28 8.48 -1.71 1.66
C ALA A 28 7.60 -2.01 0.43
N LEU A 29 7.33 -1.00 -0.41
CA LEU A 29 6.59 -1.17 -1.67
C LEU A 29 7.31 -2.13 -2.61
N HIS A 30 8.62 -1.96 -2.82
CA HIS A 30 9.43 -2.84 -3.66
C HIS A 30 9.42 -4.29 -3.16
N HIS A 31 9.60 -4.48 -1.85
CA HIS A 31 9.58 -5.80 -1.24
C HIS A 31 8.22 -6.48 -1.45
N GLU A 32 7.14 -5.79 -1.13
CA GLU A 32 5.81 -6.39 -1.15
C GLU A 32 5.27 -6.63 -2.57
N MET A 33 5.51 -5.68 -3.48
CA MET A 33 5.15 -5.85 -4.89
C MET A 33 5.96 -6.96 -5.59
N GLY A 34 7.20 -7.18 -5.14
CA GLY A 34 8.03 -8.29 -5.58
C GLY A 34 7.57 -9.64 -5.05
N ARG A 35 7.05 -9.67 -3.82
CA ARG A 35 6.55 -10.89 -3.16
C ARG A 35 5.19 -11.33 -3.68
N ASP A 36 4.24 -10.41 -3.86
CA ASP A 36 2.87 -10.72 -4.24
C ASP A 36 2.47 -10.03 -5.55
N LYS A 37 2.20 -10.83 -6.58
CA LYS A 37 1.81 -10.35 -7.92
C LYS A 37 0.45 -9.66 -7.96
N ARG A 38 -0.36 -9.77 -6.89
CA ARG A 38 -1.68 -9.15 -6.77
C ARG A 38 -1.60 -7.72 -6.26
N VAL A 39 -0.45 -7.27 -5.74
CA VAL A 39 -0.29 -5.93 -5.16
C VAL A 39 -0.17 -4.89 -6.26
N VAL A 40 -1.10 -3.95 -6.36
CA VAL A 40 -1.09 -2.93 -7.42
C VAL A 40 -1.05 -1.56 -6.77
N LEU A 41 -0.17 -0.69 -7.22
CA LEU A 41 -0.10 0.70 -6.79
C LEU A 41 -0.88 1.57 -7.78
N LEU A 42 -1.73 2.45 -7.27
CA LEU A 42 -2.45 3.44 -8.05
C LEU A 42 -2.53 4.78 -7.31
N GLY A 43 -2.46 5.86 -8.06
CA GLY A 43 -2.56 7.22 -7.53
C GLY A 43 -2.09 8.23 -8.57
N GLU A 44 -2.09 9.50 -8.18
CA GLU A 44 -1.62 10.59 -9.02
C GLU A 44 -0.08 10.65 -8.98
N ASP A 45 0.55 10.76 -10.14
CA ASP A 45 2.01 10.87 -10.30
C ASP A 45 2.85 9.70 -9.74
N VAL A 46 2.22 8.61 -9.29
CA VAL A 46 2.92 7.47 -8.66
C VAL A 46 3.76 6.64 -9.64
N GLY A 47 3.51 6.78 -10.94
CA GLY A 47 4.20 6.06 -12.00
C GLY A 47 5.46 6.77 -12.46
N ASP A 48 5.40 7.47 -13.60
CA ASP A 48 6.60 8.01 -14.26
C ASP A 48 7.34 9.06 -13.41
N ASN A 49 6.61 9.81 -12.57
CA ASN A 49 7.20 10.81 -11.68
C ASN A 49 7.77 10.19 -10.39
N GLY A 50 7.35 8.98 -10.02
CA GLY A 50 7.73 8.32 -8.77
C GLY A 50 7.11 8.94 -7.52
N GLY A 51 5.97 9.63 -7.68
CA GLY A 51 5.25 10.36 -6.64
C GLY A 51 5.87 11.72 -6.33
N VAL A 52 5.04 12.66 -5.87
CA VAL A 52 5.46 14.03 -5.52
C VAL A 52 6.56 14.03 -4.44
N PHE A 53 6.51 13.06 -3.52
CA PHE A 53 7.51 12.87 -2.47
C PHE A 53 8.60 11.85 -2.80
N ARG A 54 8.65 11.33 -4.04
CA ARG A 54 9.60 10.31 -4.49
C ARG A 54 9.47 8.94 -3.80
N ALA A 55 8.35 8.68 -3.13
CA ALA A 55 8.11 7.41 -2.43
C ALA A 55 7.95 6.20 -3.35
N THR A 56 7.64 6.40 -4.63
CA THR A 56 7.31 5.32 -5.58
C THR A 56 8.28 5.24 -6.77
N VAL A 57 9.39 5.97 -6.71
CA VAL A 57 10.47 5.95 -7.73
C VAL A 57 10.92 4.52 -8.01
N GLY A 58 11.11 4.18 -9.29
CA GLY A 58 11.63 2.89 -9.73
C GLY A 58 10.60 1.74 -9.76
N LEU A 59 9.40 1.94 -9.20
CA LEU A 59 8.38 0.89 -9.15
C LEU A 59 7.80 0.58 -10.53
N LYS A 60 7.52 1.61 -11.34
CA LYS A 60 6.92 1.42 -12.68
C LYS A 60 7.90 0.74 -13.63
N GLU A 61 9.17 1.14 -13.58
CA GLU A 61 10.25 0.51 -14.36
C GLU A 61 10.40 -0.96 -14.01
N ARG A 62 10.29 -1.31 -12.73
CA ARG A 62 10.46 -2.68 -12.25
C ARG A 62 9.23 -3.58 -12.48
N PHE A 63 8.02 -3.06 -12.26
CA PHE A 63 6.79 -3.86 -12.22
C PHE A 63 5.83 -3.63 -13.39
N GLY A 64 6.05 -2.57 -14.17
CA GLY A 64 5.29 -2.21 -15.36
C GLY A 64 3.97 -1.51 -15.07
N LEU A 65 3.41 -0.90 -16.12
CA LEU A 65 2.20 -0.06 -16.08
C LEU A 65 0.93 -0.77 -15.59
N LYS A 66 0.88 -2.10 -15.59
CA LYS A 66 -0.27 -2.88 -15.08
C LYS A 66 -0.27 -2.99 -13.56
N ARG A 67 0.87 -2.68 -12.91
CA ARG A 67 1.10 -2.83 -11.47
C ARG A 67 1.37 -1.49 -10.78
N VAL A 68 1.77 -0.46 -11.53
CA VAL A 68 1.92 0.93 -11.08
C VAL A 68 1.18 1.82 -12.06
N ILE A 69 0.06 2.37 -11.62
CA ILE A 69 -0.93 3.03 -12.48
C ILE A 69 -1.07 4.49 -12.07
N ASP A 70 -0.70 5.40 -12.98
CA ASP A 70 -1.04 6.81 -12.87
C ASP A 70 -2.56 6.99 -13.11
N THR A 71 -3.23 7.68 -12.19
CA THR A 71 -4.66 7.98 -12.27
C THR A 71 -4.91 9.44 -12.65
N PRO A 72 -6.10 9.78 -13.20
CA PRO A 72 -6.55 11.17 -13.22
C PRO A 72 -6.62 11.76 -11.81
N LEU A 73 -6.57 13.09 -11.70
CA LEU A 73 -6.76 13.83 -10.46
C LEU A 73 -8.22 13.75 -10.01
N ALA A 74 -8.55 12.67 -9.31
CA ALA A 74 -9.90 12.29 -8.91
C ALA A 74 -9.85 11.25 -7.79
N GLU A 75 -9.84 11.69 -6.54
CA GLU A 75 -9.66 10.83 -5.37
C GLU A 75 -10.85 9.88 -5.16
N ALA A 76 -12.06 10.31 -5.54
CA ALA A 76 -13.22 9.43 -5.60
C ALA A 76 -13.00 8.25 -6.58
N LEU A 77 -12.39 8.50 -7.75
CA LEU A 77 -12.06 7.43 -8.70
C LEU A 77 -11.03 6.48 -8.08
N ILE A 78 -9.96 7.01 -7.48
CA ILE A 78 -8.92 6.20 -6.82
C ILE A 78 -9.56 5.28 -5.77
N GLY A 79 -10.39 5.85 -4.88
CA GLY A 79 -11.08 5.08 -3.83
C GLY A 79 -12.02 4.01 -4.38
N GLY A 80 -12.85 4.36 -5.37
CA GLY A 80 -13.84 3.44 -5.94
C GLY A 80 -13.18 2.28 -6.70
N VAL A 81 -12.16 2.58 -7.50
CA VAL A 81 -11.38 1.58 -8.24
C VAL A 81 -10.62 0.66 -7.27
N ALA A 82 -10.01 1.21 -6.21
CA ALA A 82 -9.35 0.40 -5.19
C ALA A 82 -10.33 -0.57 -4.51
N VAL A 83 -11.55 -0.13 -4.17
CA VAL A 83 -12.59 -1.03 -3.65
C VAL A 83 -12.89 -2.15 -4.66
N GLY A 84 -13.13 -1.80 -5.93
CA GLY A 84 -13.41 -2.77 -6.98
C GLY A 84 -12.29 -3.81 -7.11
N MET A 85 -11.05 -3.35 -7.29
CA MET A 85 -9.86 -4.21 -7.39
C MET A 85 -9.74 -5.14 -6.18
N ALA A 86 -9.87 -4.62 -4.96
CA ALA A 86 -9.74 -5.39 -3.74
C ALA A 86 -10.81 -6.50 -3.65
N THR A 87 -12.06 -6.20 -3.99
CA THR A 87 -13.13 -7.21 -3.99
C THR A 87 -12.95 -8.31 -5.04
N GLN A 88 -12.14 -8.06 -6.08
CA GLN A 88 -11.80 -9.04 -7.11
C GLN A 88 -10.49 -9.79 -6.83
N GLY A 89 -9.92 -9.64 -5.62
CA GLY A 89 -8.75 -10.39 -5.17
C GLY A 89 -7.40 -9.78 -5.52
N LEU A 90 -7.37 -8.55 -6.06
CA LEU A 90 -6.15 -7.73 -6.06
C LEU A 90 -5.92 -7.12 -4.69
N ARG A 91 -4.72 -6.56 -4.47
CA ARG A 91 -4.32 -5.90 -3.21
C ARG A 91 -3.87 -4.48 -3.53
N PRO A 92 -4.81 -3.56 -3.77
CA PRO A 92 -4.48 -2.22 -4.20
C PRO A 92 -3.87 -1.40 -3.07
N ILE A 93 -2.77 -0.70 -3.37
CA ILE A 93 -2.19 0.37 -2.58
C ILE A 93 -2.63 1.67 -3.25
N ALA A 94 -3.59 2.37 -2.66
CA ALA A 94 -4.08 3.65 -3.15
C ALA A 94 -3.32 4.79 -2.50
N GLU A 95 -2.64 5.61 -3.29
CA GLU A 95 -1.98 6.84 -2.83
C GLU A 95 -2.90 8.05 -3.03
N PHE A 96 -3.03 8.86 -1.99
CA PHE A 96 -3.59 10.21 -2.07
C PHE A 96 -2.46 11.18 -1.75
N GLN A 97 -2.18 12.15 -2.63
CA GLN A 97 -0.97 12.99 -2.52
C GLN A 97 -0.85 13.69 -1.16
N PHE A 98 -1.98 14.17 -0.64
CA PHE A 98 -2.07 14.83 0.65
C PHE A 98 -3.30 14.36 1.41
N GLN A 99 -3.20 14.28 2.74
CA GLN A 99 -4.34 13.95 3.60
C GLN A 99 -5.54 14.89 3.38
N GLY A 100 -5.30 16.16 3.07
CA GLY A 100 -6.37 17.14 2.81
C GLY A 100 -7.23 16.82 1.59
N PHE A 101 -6.76 15.95 0.69
CA PHE A 101 -7.47 15.55 -0.52
C PHE A 101 -8.19 14.20 -0.40
N VAL A 102 -8.13 13.53 0.74
CA VAL A 102 -8.79 12.22 0.91
C VAL A 102 -10.33 12.32 0.94
N PHE A 103 -10.89 13.50 1.22
CA PHE A 103 -12.33 13.66 1.46
C PHE A 103 -13.24 13.15 0.35
N PRO A 104 -12.97 13.35 -0.95
CA PRO A 104 -13.78 12.78 -2.03
C PRO A 104 -13.76 11.23 -2.05
N ALA A 105 -12.70 10.59 -1.55
CA ALA A 105 -12.59 9.13 -1.46
C ALA A 105 -13.27 8.54 -0.20
N MET A 106 -13.63 9.38 0.78
CA MET A 106 -14.11 8.91 2.09
C MET A 106 -15.40 8.10 2.01
N GLU A 107 -16.31 8.42 1.07
CA GLU A 107 -17.51 7.60 0.84
C GLU A 107 -17.13 6.16 0.49
N HIS A 108 -16.16 5.97 -0.41
CA HIS A 108 -15.68 4.64 -0.79
C HIS A 108 -15.00 3.91 0.36
N ILE A 109 -14.19 4.60 1.16
CA ILE A 109 -13.49 4.03 2.31
C ILE A 109 -14.50 3.59 3.39
N ILE A 110 -15.39 4.49 3.81
CA ILE A 110 -16.29 4.28 4.95
C ILE A 110 -17.49 3.41 4.57
N CYS A 111 -18.17 3.73 3.47
CA CYS A 111 -19.43 3.07 3.13
C CYS A 111 -19.20 1.73 2.45
N HIS A 112 -18.07 1.55 1.75
CA HIS A 112 -17.78 0.33 0.98
C HIS A 112 -16.62 -0.47 1.55
N ALA A 113 -15.39 0.03 1.52
CA ALA A 113 -14.20 -0.75 1.90
C ALA A 113 -14.32 -1.34 3.32
N ALA A 114 -14.62 -0.49 4.31
CA ALA A 114 -14.73 -0.89 5.72
C ALA A 114 -15.87 -1.89 5.98
N ARG A 115 -16.92 -1.90 5.14
CA ARG A 115 -18.15 -2.65 5.40
C ARG A 115 -18.33 -3.85 4.49
N MET A 116 -17.57 -3.96 3.40
CA MET A 116 -17.78 -4.96 2.35
C MET A 116 -17.81 -6.39 2.90
N ARG A 117 -16.85 -6.73 3.76
CA ARG A 117 -16.75 -8.05 4.38
C ARG A 117 -17.99 -8.39 5.21
N ASN A 118 -18.43 -7.47 6.06
CA ASN A 118 -19.61 -7.69 6.89
C ASN A 118 -20.90 -7.72 6.05
N ARG A 119 -21.07 -6.75 5.14
CA ARG A 119 -22.24 -6.60 4.26
C ARG A 119 -22.50 -7.84 3.41
N THR A 120 -21.43 -8.56 3.04
CA THR A 120 -21.52 -9.76 2.20
C THR A 120 -21.34 -11.06 2.97
N ARG A 121 -21.29 -11.01 4.32
CA ARG A 121 -21.01 -12.17 5.19
C ARG A 121 -19.74 -12.93 4.79
N GLY A 122 -18.70 -12.20 4.42
CA GLY A 122 -17.39 -12.73 4.03
C GLY A 122 -17.25 -13.16 2.58
N ARG A 123 -18.32 -13.10 1.76
CA ARG A 123 -18.24 -13.46 0.33
C ARG A 123 -17.33 -12.53 -0.46
N LEU A 124 -17.31 -11.24 -0.15
CA LEU A 124 -16.39 -10.26 -0.71
C LEU A 124 -15.67 -9.54 0.42
N SER A 125 -14.39 -9.22 0.25
CA SER A 125 -13.61 -8.43 1.20
C SER A 125 -12.68 -7.50 0.44
N CYS A 126 -12.40 -6.33 1.01
CA CYS A 126 -11.27 -5.52 0.59
C CYS A 126 -10.08 -5.91 1.48
N GLN A 127 -9.00 -6.47 0.91
CA GLN A 127 -7.79 -6.94 1.62
C GLN A 127 -6.52 -6.41 0.95
#